data_AF-A0A327WRD0-F1
#
_entry.id   AF-A0A327WRD0-F1
#
_cell.length_a   1.000
_cell.length_b   1.000
_cell.length_c   1.000
_cell.angle_alpha   90.00
_cell.angle_beta   90.00
_cell.angle_gamma   90.00
#
_symmetry.space_group_name_H-M   'P 1'
#
loop_
_entity.id
_entity.type
_entity.pdbx_description
1 polymer ?
#
loop_
_entity_poly.entity_id
_entity_poly.type
_entity_poly.pdbx_seq_one_letter_code
_entity_poly.pdbx_strand_id
1 'polypeptide(L)'
;MTTHQPPTSGILNWSFRFWWTYFVPISFWMLLAALGRAIQMRLFGPIPSGVYYGLEILVECVRIITVLVIVGHGSPRQGARKIVRLFRFNRSQWREIGRAVRLTIRQQWAVSLINLLVFSLIAFGFNKLNGIIADQSVLLPFLKRNGLVDAAATGMPVFFFLKNLTVIPFTLVFEYGLFCWLARRWPVIPKPV
;
A
#
# COMPACT_ATOMS: atom_id res chain seq x y z
N MET A 1 -9.13 -20.63 21.12
CA MET A 1 -8.48 -19.53 20.39
C MET A 1 -8.23 -18.41 21.37
N THR A 2 -6.98 -18.24 21.81
CA THR A 2 -6.59 -17.20 22.77
C THR A 2 -6.74 -15.83 22.13
N THR A 3 -7.70 -15.05 22.63
CA THR A 3 -7.91 -13.65 22.26
C THR A 3 -6.80 -12.82 22.91
N HIS A 4 -5.60 -12.84 22.34
CA HIS A 4 -4.60 -11.84 22.67
C HIS A 4 -5.14 -10.48 22.22
N GLN A 5 -5.54 -9.65 23.17
CA GLN A 5 -5.78 -8.24 22.90
C GLN A 5 -4.48 -7.65 22.38
N PRO A 6 -4.45 -7.09 21.15
CA PRO A 6 -3.25 -6.46 20.65
C PRO A 6 -2.98 -5.21 21.49
N PRO A 7 -1.72 -4.97 21.91
CA PRO A 7 -1.35 -3.73 22.59
C PRO A 7 -1.70 -2.51 21.74
N THR A 8 -1.88 -1.35 22.38
CA THR A 8 -2.32 -0.10 21.74
C THR A 8 -1.38 0.41 20.64
N SER A 9 -0.09 0.03 20.68
CA SER A 9 0.92 0.24 19.63
C SER A 9 0.98 -0.89 18.58
N GLY A 10 0.10 -1.89 18.70
CA GLY A 10 0.15 -3.14 17.97
C GLY A 10 -0.13 -3.02 16.48
N ILE A 11 -0.99 -2.10 16.04
CA ILE A 11 -1.33 -1.95 14.61
C ILE A 11 -0.16 -1.40 13.82
N LEU A 12 0.44 -0.31 14.29
CA LEU A 12 1.57 0.31 13.62
C LEU A 12 2.77 -0.65 13.61
N ASN A 13 3.13 -1.25 14.76
CA ASN A 13 4.23 -2.21 14.86
C ASN A 13 3.98 -3.44 13.98
N TRP A 14 2.77 -4.00 14.01
CA TRP A 14 2.40 -5.12 13.14
C TRP A 14 2.50 -4.75 11.67
N SER A 15 2.07 -3.54 11.29
CA SER A 15 2.15 -3.06 9.90
C SER A 15 3.61 -2.94 9.45
N PHE A 16 4.49 -2.41 10.30
CA PHE A 16 5.94 -2.37 10.03
C PHE A 16 6.56 -3.77 9.93
N ARG A 17 6.21 -4.69 10.83
CA ARG A 17 6.71 -6.08 10.78
C ARG A 17 6.20 -6.81 9.54
N PHE A 18 4.94 -6.62 9.19
CA PHE A 18 4.33 -7.18 7.99
C PHE A 18 5.01 -6.64 6.74
N TRP A 19 5.18 -5.32 6.67
CA TRP A 19 5.92 -4.63 5.62
C TRP A 19 7.30 -5.23 5.43
N TRP A 20 8.07 -5.35 6.51
CA TRP A 20 9.43 -5.88 6.44
C TRP A 20 9.48 -7.34 6.00
N THR A 21 8.54 -8.16 6.50
CA THR A 21 8.46 -9.59 6.18
C THR A 21 8.13 -9.82 4.70
N TYR A 22 7.22 -9.01 4.14
CA TYR A 22 6.77 -9.14 2.76
C TYR A 22 7.29 -8.02 1.86
N PHE A 23 8.42 -7.41 2.25
CA PHE A 23 8.98 -6.25 1.58
C PHE A 23 9.27 -6.55 0.10
N VAL A 24 9.90 -7.70 -0.17
CA VAL A 24 10.28 -8.10 -1.53
C VAL A 24 9.06 -8.26 -2.45
N PRO A 25 8.06 -9.12 -2.15
CA PRO A 25 6.92 -9.30 -3.05
C PRO A 25 6.08 -8.01 -3.18
N ILE A 26 5.89 -7.24 -2.11
CA ILE A 26 5.13 -5.98 -2.18
C ILE A 26 5.87 -4.95 -3.03
N SER A 27 7.18 -4.76 -2.78
CA SER A 27 8.00 -3.81 -3.53
C SER A 27 8.13 -4.20 -4.99
N PHE A 28 8.21 -5.50 -5.31
CA PHE A 28 8.27 -5.96 -6.70
C PHE A 28 7.05 -5.51 -7.51
N TRP A 29 5.84 -5.80 -7.02
CA TRP A 29 4.62 -5.37 -7.71
C TRP A 29 4.49 -3.85 -7.73
N MET A 30 4.82 -3.18 -6.63
CA MET A 30 4.71 -1.72 -6.57
C MET A 30 5.75 -1.00 -7.43
N LEU A 31 6.92 -1.60 -7.67
CA LEU A 31 7.90 -1.11 -8.62
C LEU A 31 7.35 -1.16 -10.05
N LEU A 32 6.69 -2.25 -10.44
CA LEU A 32 6.03 -2.35 -11.74
C LEU A 32 4.94 -1.27 -11.91
N ALA A 33 4.11 -1.06 -10.88
CA ALA A 33 3.11 0.02 -10.89
C ALA A 33 3.76 1.42 -10.96
N ALA A 34 4.85 1.63 -10.22
CA ALA A 34 5.58 2.89 -10.21
C ALA A 34 6.20 3.20 -11.57
N LEU A 35 6.84 2.21 -12.21
CA LEU A 35 7.40 2.34 -13.56
C LEU A 35 6.32 2.62 -14.59
N GLY A 36 5.24 1.84 -14.58
CA GLY A 36 4.11 2.06 -15.48
C GLY A 36 3.54 3.48 -15.33
N ARG A 37 3.37 3.96 -14.09
CA ARG A 37 2.90 5.33 -13.84
C ARG A 37 3.90 6.40 -14.29
N ALA A 38 5.19 6.17 -14.11
CA ALA A 38 6.22 7.10 -14.56
C ALA A 38 6.22 7.24 -16.09
N ILE A 39 6.10 6.13 -16.82
CA ILE A 39 5.99 6.13 -18.28
C ILE A 39 4.70 6.85 -18.72
N GLN A 40 3.57 6.59 -18.06
CA GLN A 40 2.30 7.29 -18.34
C GLN A 40 2.40 8.81 -18.19
N MET A 41 3.21 9.27 -17.24
CA MET A 41 3.46 10.69 -17.00
C MET A 41 4.56 11.25 -17.93
N ARG A 42 4.87 10.54 -19.02
CA ARG A 42 5.79 10.98 -20.08
C ARG A 42 7.22 11.18 -19.58
N LEU A 43 7.68 10.37 -18.61
CA LEU A 43 9.06 10.42 -18.13
C LEU A 43 10.07 10.26 -19.29
N PHE A 44 9.76 9.42 -20.26
CA PHE A 44 10.61 9.16 -21.44
C PHE A 44 10.14 9.88 -22.71
N GLY A 45 9.27 10.88 -22.57
CA GLY A 45 8.72 11.64 -23.70
C GLY A 45 7.26 11.31 -24.02
N PRO A 46 6.73 11.85 -25.14
CA PRO A 46 5.33 11.70 -25.51
C PRO A 46 4.99 10.24 -25.82
N ILE A 47 3.87 9.78 -25.29
CA ILE A 47 3.35 8.43 -25.50
C ILE A 47 2.05 8.48 -26.32
N PRO A 48 1.85 7.56 -27.27
CA PRO A 48 0.60 7.47 -28.02
C PRO A 48 -0.55 7.00 -27.11
N SER A 49 -1.78 7.41 -27.43
CA SER A 49 -2.96 7.16 -26.59
C SER A 49 -3.20 5.67 -26.30
N GLY A 50 -2.94 4.79 -27.26
CA GLY A 50 -3.06 3.34 -27.05
C GLY A 50 -2.13 2.80 -25.97
N VAL A 51 -0.88 3.29 -25.93
CA VAL A 51 0.11 2.91 -24.89
C VAL A 51 -0.29 3.49 -23.54
N TYR A 52 -0.84 4.71 -23.51
CA TYR A 52 -1.35 5.32 -22.28
C TYR A 52 -2.42 4.44 -21.61
N TYR A 53 -3.45 4.04 -22.36
CA TYR A 53 -4.54 3.20 -21.85
C TYR A 53 -4.06 1.79 -21.50
N GLY A 54 -3.18 1.20 -22.30
CA GLY A 54 -2.58 -0.10 -22.00
C GLY A 54 -1.81 -0.08 -20.67
N LEU A 55 -1.01 0.97 -20.44
CA LEU A 55 -0.31 1.17 -19.17
C LEU A 55 -1.29 1.43 -18.02
N GLU A 56 -2.45 2.03 -18.26
CA GLU A 56 -3.43 2.32 -17.21
C GLU A 56 -4.03 1.02 -16.68
N ILE A 57 -4.48 0.16 -17.60
CA ILE A 57 -4.98 -1.17 -17.27
C ILE A 57 -3.88 -1.97 -16.55
N LEU A 58 -2.64 -1.95 -17.07
CA LEU A 58 -1.53 -2.67 -16.46
C LEU A 58 -1.25 -2.22 -15.03
N VAL A 59 -1.11 -0.91 -14.80
CA VAL A 59 -0.83 -0.33 -13.47
C VAL A 59 -1.94 -0.69 -12.49
N GLU A 60 -3.19 -0.62 -12.92
CA GLU A 60 -4.33 -0.92 -12.05
C GLU A 60 -4.41 -2.43 -11.75
N CYS A 61 -4.17 -3.31 -12.73
CA CYS A 61 -4.04 -4.75 -12.51
C CYS A 61 -2.93 -5.06 -11.50
N VAL A 62 -1.77 -4.42 -11.61
CA VAL A 62 -0.65 -4.60 -10.68
C VAL A 62 -1.04 -4.16 -9.27
N ARG A 63 -1.76 -3.04 -9.12
CA ARG A 63 -2.27 -2.59 -7.80
C ARG A 63 -3.23 -3.60 -7.18
N ILE A 64 -4.15 -4.15 -7.98
CA ILE A 64 -5.06 -5.21 -7.52
C ILE A 64 -4.24 -6.41 -7.05
N ILE A 65 -3.22 -6.83 -7.80
CA ILE A 65 -2.33 -7.93 -7.41
C ILE A 65 -1.60 -7.59 -6.09
N THR A 66 -1.10 -6.37 -5.90
CA THR A 66 -0.48 -5.97 -4.63
C THR A 66 -1.45 -6.11 -3.46
N VAL A 67 -2.71 -5.68 -3.61
CA VAL A 67 -3.74 -5.85 -2.57
C VAL A 67 -3.95 -7.34 -2.28
N LEU A 68 -4.01 -8.19 -3.31
CA LEU A 68 -4.10 -9.64 -3.13
C LEU A 68 -2.87 -10.22 -2.40
N VAL A 69 -1.67 -9.75 -2.71
CA VAL A 69 -0.44 -10.15 -2.02
C VAL A 69 -0.50 -9.76 -0.55
N ILE A 70 -0.95 -8.55 -0.21
CA ILE A 70 -1.08 -8.08 1.18
C ILE A 70 -2.11 -8.93 1.94
N VAL A 71 -3.33 -9.06 1.43
CA VAL A 71 -4.39 -9.88 2.07
C VAL A 71 -3.95 -11.36 2.18
N GLY A 72 -3.26 -11.83 1.16
CA GLY A 72 -2.73 -13.18 1.03
C GLY A 72 -1.42 -13.45 1.76
N HIS A 73 -0.87 -12.48 2.50
CA HIS A 73 0.40 -12.60 3.23
C HIS A 73 1.54 -13.10 2.31
N GLY A 74 1.80 -12.37 1.22
CA GLY A 74 2.82 -12.71 0.24
C GLY A 74 2.33 -13.52 -0.96
N SER A 75 1.12 -14.11 -0.90
CA SER A 75 0.60 -14.94 -1.99
C SER A 75 -0.70 -14.38 -2.61
N PRO A 76 -0.71 -13.97 -3.89
CA PRO A 76 -1.91 -13.41 -4.51
C PRO A 76 -3.04 -14.44 -4.62
N ARG A 77 -2.70 -15.73 -4.83
CA ARG A 77 -3.68 -16.83 -4.86
C ARG A 77 -4.38 -17.02 -3.50
N GLN A 78 -3.67 -16.84 -2.40
CA GLN A 78 -4.29 -16.88 -1.06
C GLN A 78 -5.13 -15.64 -0.80
N GLY A 79 -4.67 -14.47 -1.24
CA GLY A 79 -5.43 -13.23 -1.18
C GLY A 79 -6.77 -13.33 -1.90
N ALA A 80 -6.77 -13.82 -3.13
CA ALA A 80 -7.97 -14.01 -3.93
C ALA A 80 -8.97 -14.94 -3.24
N ARG A 81 -8.49 -16.08 -2.69
CA ARG A 81 -9.34 -17.00 -1.92
C ARG A 81 -9.96 -16.34 -0.69
N LYS A 82 -9.22 -15.48 0.02
CA LYS A 82 -9.75 -14.74 1.17
C LYS A 82 -10.79 -13.70 0.76
N ILE A 83 -10.54 -12.94 -0.30
CA ILE A 83 -11.51 -11.97 -0.83
C ILE A 83 -12.78 -12.67 -1.29
N VAL A 84 -12.68 -13.73 -2.09
CA VAL A 84 -13.85 -14.53 -2.51
C VAL A 84 -14.60 -15.08 -1.31
N ARG A 85 -13.91 -15.50 -0.24
CA ARG A 85 -14.54 -15.95 1.00
C ARG A 85 -15.33 -14.83 1.70
N LEU A 86 -14.87 -13.57 1.66
CA LEU A 86 -15.62 -12.43 2.21
C LEU A 86 -16.96 -12.24 1.48
N PHE A 87 -16.98 -12.40 0.16
CA PHE A 87 -18.22 -12.32 -0.63
C PHE A 87 -19.18 -13.51 -0.40
N ARG A 88 -18.68 -14.62 0.15
CA ARG A 88 -19.49 -15.78 0.54
C ARG A 88 -20.02 -15.73 1.98
N PHE A 89 -19.84 -14.61 2.69
CA PHE A 89 -20.33 -14.49 4.05
C PHE A 89 -21.85 -14.31 4.10
N ASN A 90 -22.48 -15.06 5.00
CA ASN A 90 -23.91 -14.95 5.27
C ASN A 90 -24.22 -13.67 6.06
N ARG A 91 -25.49 -13.23 6.04
CA ARG A 91 -25.95 -12.01 6.74
C ARG A 91 -25.65 -12.03 8.24
N SER A 92 -25.66 -13.20 8.87
CA SER A 92 -25.28 -13.38 10.29
C SER A 92 -23.81 -13.06 10.55
N GLN A 93 -22.91 -13.53 9.68
CA GLN A 93 -21.47 -13.29 9.79
C GLN A 93 -21.14 -11.81 9.56
N TRP A 94 -21.78 -11.16 8.59
CA TRP A 94 -21.65 -9.71 8.40
C TRP A 94 -22.15 -8.91 9.60
N ARG A 95 -23.26 -9.35 10.23
CA ARG A 95 -23.77 -8.72 11.45
C ARG A 95 -22.81 -8.89 12.63
N GLU A 96 -22.17 -10.04 12.75
CA GLU A 96 -21.15 -10.30 13.77
C GLU A 96 -19.91 -9.40 13.58
N ILE A 97 -19.38 -9.31 12.34
CA ILE A 97 -18.27 -8.41 12.02
C ILE A 97 -18.66 -6.96 12.31
N GLY A 98 -19.84 -6.52 11.88
CA GLY A 98 -20.31 -5.15 12.13
C GLY A 98 -20.53 -4.84 13.62
N ARG A 99 -20.88 -5.83 14.43
CA ARG A 99 -20.94 -5.70 15.90
C ARG A 99 -19.53 -5.61 16.49
N ALA A 100 -18.61 -6.47 16.05
CA ALA A 100 -17.22 -6.45 16.49
C ALA A 100 -16.54 -5.11 16.19
N VAL A 101 -16.69 -4.60 14.96
CA VAL A 101 -16.15 -3.29 14.54
C VAL A 101 -16.69 -2.18 15.42
N ARG A 102 -18.02 -2.10 15.61
CA ARG A 102 -18.64 -1.08 16.46
C ARG A 102 -18.17 -1.14 17.90
N LEU A 103 -18.06 -2.34 18.46
CA LEU A 103 -17.60 -2.53 19.83
C LEU A 103 -16.13 -2.13 19.98
N THR A 104 -15.27 -2.54 19.04
CA THR A 104 -13.85 -2.21 19.05
C THR A 104 -13.63 -0.71 18.90
N ILE A 105 -14.33 -0.05 17.98
CA ILE A 105 -14.28 1.43 17.86
C ILE A 105 -14.71 2.07 19.17
N ARG A 106 -15.87 1.70 19.74
CA ARG A 106 -16.36 2.32 20.97
C ARG A 106 -15.41 2.13 22.16
N GLN A 107 -14.79 0.96 22.28
CA GLN A 107 -13.88 0.63 23.38
C GLN A 107 -12.47 1.21 23.20
N GLN A 108 -12.01 1.37 21.96
CA GLN A 108 -10.61 1.66 21.62
C GLN A 108 -10.48 2.83 20.61
N TRP A 109 -11.43 3.77 20.62
CA TRP A 109 -11.46 4.89 19.66
C TRP A 109 -10.21 5.77 19.80
N ALA A 110 -9.78 6.06 21.02
CA ALA A 110 -8.59 6.89 21.28
C ALA A 110 -7.32 6.22 20.72
N VAL A 111 -7.22 4.90 20.86
CA VAL A 111 -6.11 4.11 20.31
C VAL A 111 -6.13 4.12 18.79
N SER A 112 -7.31 3.99 18.18
CA SER A 112 -7.48 4.08 16.73
C SER A 112 -7.05 5.45 16.21
N LEU A 113 -7.45 6.51 16.91
CA LEU A 113 -7.13 7.89 16.57
C LEU A 113 -5.63 8.15 16.68
N ILE A 114 -4.96 7.70 17.75
CA ILE A 114 -3.52 7.84 17.91
C ILE A 114 -2.77 7.10 16.79
N ASN A 115 -3.14 5.85 16.48
CA ASN A 115 -2.51 5.10 15.39
C ASN A 115 -2.70 5.82 14.04
N LEU A 116 -3.89 6.36 13.77
CA LEU A 116 -4.18 7.10 12.55
C LEU A 116 -3.40 8.42 12.49
N LEU A 117 -3.24 9.13 13.60
CA LEU A 117 -2.44 10.35 13.68
C LEU A 117 -0.95 10.07 13.46
N VAL A 118 -0.40 9.07 14.14
CA VAL A 118 1.02 8.67 13.96
C VAL A 118 1.26 8.20 12.53
N PHE A 119 0.38 7.37 11.99
CA PHE A 119 0.45 6.94 10.59
C PHE A 119 0.39 8.13 9.62
N SER A 120 -0.52 9.08 9.86
CA SER A 120 -0.65 10.29 9.04
C SER A 120 0.61 11.16 9.09
N LEU A 121 1.25 11.28 10.26
CA LEU A 121 2.51 12.01 10.42
C LEU A 121 3.65 11.33 9.65
N ILE A 122 3.74 10.00 9.71
CA ILE A 122 4.72 9.21 8.94
C ILE A 122 4.48 9.39 7.43
N ALA A 123 3.23 9.24 6.98
CA ALA A 123 2.86 9.42 5.58
C ALA A 123 3.14 10.84 5.07
N PHE A 124 2.89 11.86 5.90
CA PHE A 124 3.26 13.24 5.62
C PHE A 124 4.78 13.40 5.47
N GLY A 125 5.56 12.83 6.40
CA GLY A 125 7.02 12.83 6.34
C GLY A 125 7.56 12.22 5.04
N PHE A 126 7.10 11.02 4.68
CA PHE A 126 7.50 10.37 3.42
C PHE A 126 7.06 11.15 2.18
N ASN A 127 5.85 11.71 2.16
CA ASN A 127 5.40 12.55 1.05
C ASN A 127 6.29 13.80 0.90
N LYS A 128 6.67 14.45 2.00
CA LYS A 128 7.56 15.62 1.97
C LYS A 128 8.96 15.23 1.49
N LEU A 129 9.51 14.12 1.98
CA LEU A 129 10.80 13.59 1.53
C LEU A 129 10.77 13.26 0.02
N ASN A 130 9.71 12.61 -0.46
CA ASN A 130 9.54 12.31 -1.88
C ASN A 130 9.50 13.59 -2.73
N GLY A 131 8.85 14.65 -2.23
CA GLY A 131 8.82 15.97 -2.90
C GLY A 131 10.22 16.59 -2.98
N ILE A 132 10.95 16.60 -1.87
CA ILE A 132 12.33 17.11 -1.83
C ILE A 132 13.23 16.32 -2.78
N ILE A 133 13.11 14.98 -2.80
CA ILE A 133 13.88 14.14 -3.71
C ILE A 133 13.50 14.41 -5.18
N ALA A 134 12.22 14.57 -5.48
CA ALA A 134 11.77 14.80 -6.85
C ALA A 134 12.16 16.18 -7.40
N ASP A 135 12.07 17.24 -6.57
CA ASP A 135 12.22 18.63 -7.02
C ASP A 135 13.63 19.19 -6.78
N GLN A 136 14.28 18.81 -5.67
CA GLN A 136 15.53 19.43 -5.22
C GLN A 136 16.75 18.51 -5.32
N SER A 137 16.57 17.20 -5.50
CA SER A 137 17.72 16.30 -5.56
C SER A 137 18.31 16.20 -6.97
N VAL A 138 19.62 16.00 -6.99
CA VAL A 138 20.48 15.79 -8.17
C VAL A 138 19.94 14.69 -9.11
N LEU A 139 18.99 13.87 -8.67
CA LEU A 139 18.43 12.76 -9.43
C LEU A 139 17.82 13.17 -10.76
N LEU A 140 16.88 14.14 -10.81
CA LEU A 140 16.26 14.53 -12.08
C LEU A 140 17.27 15.20 -13.03
N PRO A 141 18.10 16.17 -12.59
CA PRO A 141 19.18 16.71 -13.42
C PRO A 141 20.19 15.65 -13.88
N PHE A 142 20.55 14.69 -13.03
CA PHE A 142 21.45 13.59 -13.36
C PHE A 142 20.85 12.66 -14.41
N LEU A 143 19.58 12.27 -14.25
CA LEU A 143 18.87 11.43 -15.21
C LEU A 143 18.73 12.12 -16.58
N LYS A 144 18.45 13.43 -16.60
CA LYS A 144 18.45 14.23 -17.82
C LYS A 144 19.83 14.32 -18.47
N ARG A 145 20.88 14.59 -17.69
CA ARG A 145 22.27 14.66 -18.18
C ARG A 145 22.76 13.34 -18.78
N ASN A 146 22.29 12.21 -18.27
CA ASN A 146 22.63 10.88 -18.80
C ASN A 146 21.68 10.40 -19.92
N GLY A 147 20.75 11.23 -20.38
CA GLY A 147 19.81 10.88 -21.45
C GLY A 147 18.80 9.79 -21.07
N LEU A 148 18.65 9.49 -19.78
CA LEU A 148 17.72 8.46 -19.28
C LEU A 148 16.28 8.97 -19.19
N VAL A 149 16.09 10.29 -19.21
CA VAL A 149 14.79 10.96 -19.01
C VAL A 149 14.71 12.11 -20.00
N ASP A 150 13.51 12.36 -20.53
CA ASP A 150 13.28 13.43 -21.49
C ASP A 150 13.63 14.81 -20.88
N ALA A 151 14.20 15.70 -21.70
CA ALA A 151 14.62 17.03 -21.25
C ALA A 151 13.44 17.86 -20.70
N ALA A 152 12.23 17.66 -21.23
CA ALA A 152 10.99 18.31 -20.80
C ALA A 152 10.29 17.61 -19.62
N ALA A 153 10.79 16.46 -19.14
CA ALA A 153 10.20 15.76 -18.01
C ALA A 153 10.25 16.64 -16.74
N THR A 154 9.14 16.70 -16.01
CA THR A 154 9.03 17.43 -14.74
C THR A 154 9.46 16.55 -13.55
N GLY A 155 9.48 17.09 -12.33
CA GLY A 155 9.69 16.29 -11.11
C GLY A 155 8.52 15.35 -10.78
N MET A 156 7.32 15.61 -11.34
CA MET A 156 6.12 14.85 -11.01
C MET A 156 6.20 13.34 -11.27
N PRO A 157 6.68 12.84 -12.43
CA PRO A 157 6.83 11.41 -12.66
C PRO A 157 7.71 10.73 -11.60
N VAL A 158 8.79 11.38 -11.17
CA VAL A 158 9.71 10.89 -10.12
C VAL A 158 9.02 10.90 -8.75
N PHE A 159 8.29 11.98 -8.43
CA PHE A 159 7.49 12.05 -7.21
C PHE A 159 6.46 10.91 -7.12
N PHE A 160 5.71 10.69 -8.20
CA PHE A 160 4.72 9.60 -8.25
C PHE A 160 5.37 8.23 -8.22
N PHE A 161 6.53 8.05 -8.87
CA PHE A 161 7.30 6.81 -8.79
C PHE A 161 7.66 6.48 -7.33
N LEU A 162 8.27 7.43 -6.61
CA LEU A 162 8.65 7.26 -5.21
C LEU A 162 7.43 7.04 -4.30
N LYS A 163 6.33 7.76 -4.54
CA LYS A 163 5.08 7.62 -3.79
C LYS A 163 4.46 6.23 -3.95
N ASN A 164 4.49 5.65 -5.16
CA ASN A 164 4.04 4.28 -5.39
C ASN A 164 4.95 3.24 -4.72
N LEU A 165 6.24 3.52 -4.53
CA LEU A 165 7.14 2.58 -3.83
C LEU A 165 7.07 2.66 -2.30
N THR A 166 6.76 3.83 -1.75
CA THR A 166 6.93 4.10 -0.30
C THR A 166 5.59 4.24 0.41
N VAL A 167 4.85 5.32 0.14
CA VAL A 167 3.67 5.70 0.89
C VAL A 167 2.50 4.78 0.59
N ILE A 168 2.17 4.57 -0.69
CA ILE A 168 0.98 3.83 -1.10
C ILE A 168 0.95 2.40 -0.54
N PRO A 169 2.02 1.59 -0.68
CA PRO A 169 1.92 0.22 -0.24
C PRO A 169 1.93 0.13 1.28
N PHE A 170 2.60 1.05 1.97
CA PHE A 170 2.57 1.10 3.44
C PHE A 170 1.17 1.45 3.96
N THR A 171 0.47 2.37 3.29
CA THR A 171 -0.95 2.65 3.55
C THR A 171 -1.81 1.41 3.40
N LEU A 172 -1.65 0.65 2.31
CA LEU A 172 -2.43 -0.57 2.09
C LEU A 172 -2.20 -1.63 3.19
N VAL A 173 -0.95 -1.78 3.65
CA VAL A 173 -0.63 -2.69 4.77
C VAL A 173 -1.27 -2.21 6.08
N PHE A 174 -1.19 -0.91 6.37
CA PHE A 174 -1.79 -0.32 7.57
C PHE A 174 -3.32 -0.46 7.57
N GLU A 175 -3.98 -0.13 6.46
CA GLU A 175 -5.44 -0.27 6.32
C GLU A 175 -5.87 -1.72 6.49
N TYR A 176 -5.16 -2.66 5.86
CA TYR A 176 -5.42 -4.09 6.03
C TYR A 176 -5.30 -4.52 7.50
N GLY A 177 -4.23 -4.10 8.19
CA GLY A 177 -4.04 -4.34 9.62
C GLY A 177 -5.16 -3.74 10.47
N LEU A 178 -5.58 -2.52 10.16
CA LEU A 178 -6.67 -1.82 10.82
C LEU A 178 -8.01 -2.55 10.65
N PHE A 179 -8.35 -3.00 9.44
CA PHE A 179 -9.57 -3.78 9.19
C PHE A 179 -9.58 -5.10 9.97
N CYS A 180 -8.45 -5.82 9.98
CA CYS A 180 -8.33 -7.06 10.75
C CYS A 180 -8.45 -6.81 12.27
N TRP A 181 -7.88 -5.72 12.76
CA TRP A 181 -8.00 -5.30 14.16
C TRP A 181 -9.44 -4.98 14.54
N LEU A 182 -10.11 -4.13 13.75
CA LEU A 182 -11.51 -3.74 13.97
C LEU A 182 -12.44 -4.95 14.01
N ALA A 183 -12.21 -5.92 13.11
CA ALA A 183 -12.97 -7.16 13.03
C ALA A 183 -12.60 -8.19 14.12
N ARG A 184 -11.65 -7.89 15.03
CA ARG A 184 -11.08 -8.83 16.01
C ARG A 184 -10.53 -10.12 15.39
N ARG A 185 -10.06 -10.04 14.14
CA ARG A 185 -9.50 -11.15 13.37
C ARG A 185 -8.02 -10.90 13.10
N TRP A 186 -7.26 -10.75 14.18
CA TRP A 186 -5.84 -10.42 14.12
C TRP A 186 -5.05 -11.53 13.42
N PRO A 187 -4.39 -11.26 12.28
CA PRO A 187 -3.65 -12.27 11.56
C PRO A 187 -2.30 -12.48 12.23
N VAL A 188 -1.96 -13.74 12.53
CA VAL A 188 -0.57 -14.11 12.81
C VAL A 188 0.20 -13.97 11.50
N ILE A 189 1.26 -13.16 11.49
CA ILE A 189 2.16 -13.00 10.34
C ILE A 189 2.84 -14.37 10.11
N PRO A 190 2.52 -15.08 9.02
CA PRO A 190 3.21 -16.32 8.68
C PRO A 190 4.68 -16.01 8.39
N LYS A 191 5.58 -16.95 8.71
CA LYS A 191 6.94 -16.88 8.16
C LYS A 191 6.86 -17.02 6.64
N PRO A 192 7.62 -16.21 5.87
CA PRO A 192 7.68 -16.39 4.42
C PRO A 192 8.23 -17.81 4.14
N VAL A 193 7.57 -18.50 3.20
CA VAL A 193 7.98 -19.83 2.70
C VAL A 193 8.95 -19.62 1.55
#